data_AF-A0A9D1T5H1-F1
#
_entry.id   AF-A0A9D1T5H1-F1
#
_cell.length_a   1.000
_cell.length_b   1.000
_cell.length_c   1.000
_cell.angle_alpha   90.00
_cell.angle_beta   90.00
_cell.angle_gamma   90.00
#
_symmetry.space_group_name_H-M   'P 1'
#
loop_
_entity.id
_entity.type
_entity.pdbx_description
1 polymer ?
#
loop_
_entity_poly.entity_id
_entity_poly.type
_entity_poly.pdbx_seq_one_letter_code
_entity_poly.pdbx_strand_id
1 'polypeptide(L)'
;MKKIPMFLLLLAPYLFLLTVVMTVISENGFTAKALDTAAGIYLGMLLMILIPNMVYAFILKGHGYELRKLFFWNMLLKLSHIPIYFLVFAAGLFLGLIIVGMMLIPFLVIFDYSLLLSSSMYGISGIWGLARAGKLSAAGAVLLIVCQLLFVADVVCAVYLYCRFGKRFG
;
A
#
# COMPACT_ATOMS: atom_id res chain seq x y z
N MET A 1 4.08 2.62 21.62
CA MET A 1 3.04 2.47 20.56
C MET A 1 3.25 1.14 19.84
N LYS A 2 2.23 0.30 19.73
CA LYS A 2 2.36 -1.07 19.20
C LYS A 2 2.50 -1.06 17.68
N LYS A 3 3.56 -1.70 17.14
CA LYS A 3 3.86 -1.73 15.70
C LYS A 3 3.00 -2.73 14.89
N ILE A 4 2.02 -3.35 15.54
CA ILE A 4 1.23 -4.47 15.02
C ILE A 4 0.53 -4.12 13.70
N PRO A 5 -0.14 -2.96 13.53
CA PRO A 5 -0.83 -2.65 12.27
C PRO A 5 0.11 -2.62 11.06
N MET A 6 1.32 -2.09 11.24
CA MET A 6 2.33 -1.98 10.17
C MET A 6 2.88 -3.34 9.77
N PHE A 7 3.10 -4.25 10.73
CA PHE A 7 3.50 -5.63 10.42
C PHE A 7 2.38 -6.41 9.73
N LEU A 8 1.12 -6.21 10.13
CA LEU A 8 -0.02 -6.79 9.43
C LEU A 8 -0.10 -6.29 7.98
N LEU A 9 0.13 -5.00 7.73
CA LEU A 9 0.12 -4.44 6.38
C LEU A 9 1.30 -4.94 5.51
N LEU A 10 2.41 -5.32 6.14
CA LEU A 10 3.55 -5.92 5.45
C LEU A 10 3.24 -7.36 5.01
N LEU A 11 2.60 -8.15 5.87
CA LEU A 11 2.37 -9.59 5.65
C LEU A 11 1.07 -9.91 4.89
N ALA A 12 -0.01 -9.17 5.15
CA ALA A 12 -1.34 -9.48 4.64
C ALA A 12 -1.41 -9.60 3.10
N PRO A 13 -0.75 -8.73 2.32
CA PRO A 13 -0.80 -8.83 0.86
C PRO A 13 -0.15 -10.11 0.33
N TYR A 14 0.91 -10.60 0.99
CA TYR A 14 1.56 -11.86 0.66
C TYR A 14 0.69 -13.06 1.00
N LEU A 15 0.07 -13.04 2.18
CA LEU A 15 -0.86 -14.09 2.59
C LEU A 15 -2.07 -14.14 1.66
N PHE A 16 -2.59 -12.99 1.25
CA PHE A 16 -3.66 -12.90 0.27
C PHE A 16 -3.28 -13.53 -1.08
N LEU A 17 -2.12 -13.16 -1.64
CA LEU A 17 -1.66 -13.77 -2.89
C LEU A 17 -1.48 -15.28 -2.76
N LEU A 18 -0.90 -15.74 -1.65
CA LEU A 18 -0.75 -17.17 -1.38
C LEU A 18 -2.10 -17.88 -1.34
N THR A 19 -3.10 -17.34 -0.64
CA THR A 19 -4.43 -17.97 -0.59
C THR A 19 -5.12 -17.97 -1.94
N VAL A 20 -4.97 -16.91 -2.74
CA VAL A 20 -5.51 -16.87 -4.11
C VAL A 20 -4.87 -17.95 -4.97
N VAL A 21 -3.54 -18.07 -4.97
CA VAL A 21 -2.83 -19.10 -5.74
C VAL A 21 -3.25 -20.50 -5.32
N MET A 22 -3.30 -20.78 -4.01
CA MET A 22 -3.71 -22.09 -3.49
C MET A 22 -5.15 -22.43 -3.88
N THR A 23 -6.06 -21.45 -3.85
CA THR A 23 -7.46 -21.65 -4.23
C THR A 23 -7.59 -21.92 -5.73
N VAL A 24 -6.89 -21.15 -6.57
CA VAL A 24 -6.89 -21.36 -8.02
C VAL A 24 -6.33 -22.74 -8.40
N ILE A 25 -5.27 -23.19 -7.72
CA ILE A 25 -4.72 -24.54 -7.92
C ILE A 25 -5.75 -25.60 -7.49
N SER A 26 -6.35 -25.45 -6.29
CA SER A 26 -7.33 -26.40 -5.77
C SER A 26 -8.59 -26.52 -6.62
N GLU A 27 -9.02 -25.43 -7.24
CA GLU A 27 -10.22 -25.37 -8.08
C GLU A 27 -9.90 -25.62 -9.57
N ASN A 28 -8.66 -26.00 -9.91
CA ASN A 28 -8.17 -26.23 -11.27
C ASN A 28 -8.37 -25.03 -12.23
N GLY A 29 -8.27 -23.80 -11.71
CA GLY A 29 -8.37 -22.57 -12.50
C GLY A 29 -9.15 -21.46 -11.82
N PHE A 30 -9.46 -20.41 -12.59
CA PHE A 30 -10.26 -19.26 -12.15
C PHE A 30 -11.76 -19.58 -12.24
N THR A 31 -12.23 -20.50 -11.40
CA THR A 31 -13.67 -20.83 -11.29
C THR A 31 -14.43 -19.75 -10.52
N ALA A 32 -15.77 -19.71 -10.65
CA ALA A 32 -16.59 -18.78 -9.88
C ALA A 32 -16.33 -18.88 -8.36
N LYS A 33 -16.20 -20.11 -7.85
CA LYS A 33 -15.89 -20.35 -6.43
C LYS A 33 -14.51 -19.82 -6.04
N ALA A 34 -13.50 -19.97 -6.90
CA ALA A 34 -12.17 -19.42 -6.65
C ALA A 34 -12.19 -17.88 -6.60
N LEU A 35 -12.93 -17.25 -7.52
CA LEU A 35 -13.09 -15.80 -7.59
C LEU A 35 -13.87 -15.26 -6.39
N ASP A 36 -14.97 -15.91 -5.99
CA ASP A 36 -15.76 -15.54 -4.81
C ASP A 36 -14.93 -15.62 -3.53
N THR A 37 -14.12 -16.67 -3.40
CA THR A 37 -13.21 -16.85 -2.27
C THR A 37 -12.14 -15.74 -2.25
N ALA A 38 -11.51 -15.46 -3.40
CA ALA A 38 -10.53 -14.38 -3.53
C ALA A 38 -11.14 -13.02 -3.18
N ALA A 39 -12.33 -12.71 -3.70
CA ALA A 39 -13.04 -11.48 -3.41
C ALA A 39 -13.39 -11.35 -1.92
N GLY A 40 -13.86 -12.43 -1.28
CA GLY A 40 -14.17 -12.44 0.14
C GLY A 40 -12.93 -12.20 1.02
N ILE A 41 -11.81 -12.86 0.72
CA ILE A 41 -10.55 -12.65 1.45
C ILE A 41 -10.03 -11.23 1.22
N TYR A 42 -10.08 -10.72 -0.02
CA TYR A 42 -9.69 -9.35 -0.32
C TYR A 42 -10.52 -8.34 0.47
N LEU A 43 -11.85 -8.51 0.51
CA LEU A 43 -12.75 -7.64 1.27
C LEU A 43 -12.44 -7.69 2.76
N GLY A 44 -12.19 -8.88 3.32
CA GLY A 44 -11.74 -9.05 4.69
C GLY A 44 -10.43 -8.31 4.98
N MET A 45 -9.44 -8.46 4.09
CA MET A 45 -8.16 -7.75 4.19
C MET A 45 -8.36 -6.22 4.13
N LEU A 46 -9.19 -5.74 3.21
CA LEU A 46 -9.49 -4.33 3.02
C LEU A 46 -10.09 -3.71 4.29
N LEU A 47 -11.13 -4.34 4.83
CA LEU A 47 -11.89 -3.84 5.97
C LEU A 47 -11.15 -4.00 7.31
N MET A 48 -10.41 -5.09 7.50
CA MET A 48 -9.78 -5.41 8.79
C MET A 48 -8.32 -4.93 8.88
N ILE A 49 -7.65 -4.72 7.75
CA ILE A 49 -6.21 -4.41 7.74
C ILE A 49 -5.94 -3.10 7.03
N LEU A 50 -6.33 -2.92 5.77
CA LEU A 50 -5.93 -1.75 4.97
C LEU A 50 -6.58 -0.47 5.49
N ILE A 51 -7.91 -0.45 5.63
CA ILE A 51 -8.64 0.73 6.11
C ILE A 51 -8.21 1.13 7.53
N PRO A 52 -8.15 0.21 8.50
CA PRO A 52 -7.64 0.53 9.83
C PRO A 52 -6.21 1.06 9.82
N ASN A 53 -5.33 0.53 8.96
CA ASN A 53 -3.96 1.05 8.81
C ASN A 53 -3.92 2.48 8.29
N MET A 54 -4.77 2.82 7.32
CA MET A 54 -4.89 4.19 6.80
C MET A 54 -5.25 5.16 7.91
N VAL A 55 -6.25 4.82 8.73
CA VAL A 55 -6.65 5.63 9.90
C VAL A 55 -5.53 5.66 10.95
N TYR A 56 -4.89 4.53 11.20
CA TYR A 56 -3.81 4.40 12.18
C TYR A 56 -2.63 5.33 11.88
N ALA A 57 -2.30 5.55 10.60
CA ALA A 57 -1.24 6.46 10.19
C ALA A 57 -1.47 7.92 10.67
N PHE A 58 -2.73 8.38 10.69
CA PHE A 58 -3.09 9.71 11.22
C PHE A 58 -3.17 9.73 12.74
N ILE A 59 -3.68 8.67 13.36
CA ILE A 59 -3.71 8.53 14.84
C ILE A 59 -2.29 8.58 15.41
N LEU A 60 -1.35 7.85 14.81
CA LEU A 60 0.06 7.88 15.19
C LEU A 60 0.58 9.31 15.19
N LYS A 61 0.30 10.07 14.12
CA LYS A 61 0.78 11.44 14.01
C LYS A 61 0.16 12.35 15.06
N GLY A 62 -1.14 12.19 15.34
CA GLY A 62 -1.87 12.95 16.37
C GLY A 62 -1.30 12.75 17.78
N HIS A 63 -0.78 11.56 18.08
CA HIS A 63 -0.15 11.23 19.37
C HIS A 63 1.35 11.60 19.43
N GLY A 64 1.83 12.46 18.54
CA GLY A 64 3.22 12.91 18.56
C GLY A 64 4.25 11.88 18.10
N TYR A 65 3.85 10.84 17.36
CA TYR A 65 4.79 9.87 16.82
C TYR A 65 5.84 10.54 15.93
N GLU A 66 7.08 10.08 16.07
CA GLU A 66 8.26 10.68 15.45
C GLU A 66 8.15 10.66 13.91
N LEU A 67 8.36 11.82 13.27
CA LEU A 67 8.26 11.96 11.81
C LEU A 67 9.21 11.01 11.08
N ARG A 68 10.43 10.83 11.62
CA ARG A 68 11.41 9.88 11.08
C ARG A 68 10.86 8.46 11.02
N LYS A 69 10.16 8.01 12.07
CA LYS A 69 9.57 6.67 12.11
C LYS A 69 8.41 6.53 11.12
N LEU A 70 7.58 7.58 10.94
CA LEU A 70 6.53 7.57 9.90
C LEU A 70 7.12 7.44 8.49
N PHE A 71 8.14 8.23 8.16
CA PHE A 71 8.79 8.13 6.85
C PHE A 71 9.54 6.82 6.65
N PHE A 72 10.13 6.26 7.71
CA PHE A 72 10.73 4.93 7.66
C PHE A 72 9.70 3.86 7.30
N TRP A 73 8.54 3.86 7.97
CA TRP A 73 7.48 2.89 7.69
C TRP A 73 6.85 3.07 6.32
N ASN A 74 6.64 4.32 5.87
CA ASN A 74 6.20 4.61 4.50
C ASN A 74 7.15 3.99 3.47
N MET A 75 8.46 4.21 3.65
CA MET A 75 9.49 3.66 2.77
C MET A 75 9.53 2.13 2.82
N LEU A 76 9.55 1.54 4.02
CA LEU A 76 9.65 0.09 4.19
C LEU A 76 8.46 -0.65 3.59
N LEU A 77 7.23 -0.15 3.82
CA LEU A 77 6.01 -0.74 3.26
C LEU A 77 6.06 -0.75 1.73
N LYS A 78 6.37 0.39 1.12
CA LYS A 78 6.45 0.50 -0.34
C LYS A 78 7.53 -0.39 -0.96
N LEU A 79 8.73 -0.42 -0.37
CA LEU A 79 9.78 -1.34 -0.82
C LEU A 79 9.36 -2.80 -0.67
N SER A 80 8.65 -3.14 0.41
CA SER A 80 8.13 -4.48 0.62
C SER A 80 6.99 -4.84 -0.32
N HIS A 81 6.28 -3.89 -0.91
CA HIS A 81 5.20 -4.17 -1.86
C HIS A 81 5.69 -4.30 -3.31
N ILE A 82 6.95 -3.93 -3.61
CA ILE A 82 7.55 -4.07 -4.96
C ILE A 82 7.40 -5.48 -5.54
N PRO A 83 7.74 -6.58 -4.83
CA PRO A 83 7.58 -7.93 -5.38
C PRO A 83 6.13 -8.25 -5.76
N ILE A 84 5.19 -7.76 -4.95
CA ILE A 84 3.75 -7.95 -5.17
C ILE A 84 3.30 -7.21 -6.42
N TYR A 85 3.71 -5.95 -6.57
CA TYR A 85 3.39 -5.17 -7.76
C TYR A 85 3.93 -5.82 -9.04
N PHE A 86 5.14 -6.38 -9.01
CA PHE A 86 5.66 -7.14 -10.16
C PHE A 86 4.86 -8.41 -10.44
N LEU A 87 4.46 -9.16 -9.41
CA LEU A 87 3.64 -10.37 -9.56
C LEU A 87 2.26 -10.05 -10.13
N VAL A 88 1.59 -9.02 -9.61
CA VAL A 88 0.27 -8.58 -10.07
C VAL A 88 0.35 -8.04 -11.50
N PHE A 89 1.38 -7.26 -11.82
CA PHE A 89 1.63 -6.78 -13.17
C PHE A 89 1.85 -7.93 -14.16
N ALA A 90 2.69 -8.91 -13.81
CA ALA A 90 2.90 -10.11 -14.63
C ALA A 90 1.60 -10.91 -14.81
N ALA A 91 0.83 -11.12 -13.74
CA ALA A 91 -0.46 -11.79 -13.81
C ALA A 91 -1.43 -11.03 -14.72
N GLY A 92 -1.48 -9.69 -14.64
CA GLY A 92 -2.28 -8.84 -15.51
C GLY A 92 -1.89 -8.97 -16.98
N LEU A 93 -0.59 -9.04 -17.30
CA LEU A 93 -0.11 -9.26 -18.67
C LEU A 93 -0.58 -10.62 -19.20
N PHE A 94 -0.42 -11.71 -18.43
CA PHE A 94 -0.85 -13.05 -18.86
C PHE A 94 -2.37 -13.15 -19.00
N LEU A 95 -3.13 -12.60 -18.05
CA LEU A 95 -4.59 -12.57 -18.10
C LEU A 95 -5.11 -11.71 -19.25
N GLY A 96 -4.42 -10.63 -19.58
CA GLY A 96 -4.74 -9.75 -20.71
C GLY A 96 -4.63 -10.43 -22.09
N LEU A 97 -3.93 -11.56 -22.20
CA LEU A 97 -3.87 -12.34 -23.45
C LEU A 97 -5.15 -13.17 -23.68
N ILE A 98 -6.03 -13.27 -22.69
CA ILE A 98 -7.22 -14.11 -22.72
C ILE A 98 -8.45 -13.21 -22.50
N ILE A 99 -9.46 -13.28 -23.38
CA ILE A 99 -10.66 -12.43 -23.30
C ILE A 99 -11.33 -12.49 -21.91
N VAL A 100 -11.47 -13.70 -21.35
CA VAL A 100 -12.04 -13.90 -20.00
C VAL A 100 -11.12 -13.32 -18.91
N GLY A 101 -9.80 -13.43 -19.08
CA GLY A 101 -8.82 -12.88 -18.14
C GLY A 101 -8.82 -11.35 -18.09
N MET A 102 -9.16 -10.67 -19.20
CA MET A 102 -9.30 -9.21 -19.22
C MET A 102 -10.34 -8.69 -18.22
N MET A 103 -11.37 -9.48 -17.91
CA MET A 103 -12.40 -9.10 -16.94
C MET A 103 -11.86 -9.01 -15.51
N LEU A 104 -10.70 -9.62 -15.22
CA LEU A 104 -10.05 -9.56 -13.90
C LEU A 104 -9.09 -8.37 -13.75
N ILE A 105 -8.71 -7.69 -14.84
CA ILE A 105 -7.79 -6.54 -14.80
C ILE A 105 -8.28 -5.43 -13.85
N PRO A 106 -9.57 -5.01 -13.86
CA PRO A 106 -10.04 -3.99 -12.94
C PRO A 106 -9.84 -4.37 -11.47
N PHE A 107 -10.00 -5.65 -11.13
CA PHE A 107 -9.77 -6.14 -9.77
C PHE A 107 -8.29 -6.03 -9.38
N LEU A 108 -7.37 -6.39 -10.27
CA LEU A 108 -5.93 -6.25 -10.03
C LEU A 108 -5.53 -4.78 -9.81
N VAL A 109 -6.07 -3.87 -10.62
CA VAL A 109 -5.83 -2.42 -10.47
C VAL A 109 -6.35 -1.92 -9.11
N ILE A 110 -7.55 -2.33 -8.71
CA ILE A 110 -8.14 -1.96 -7.41
C ILE A 110 -7.28 -2.51 -6.26
N PHE A 111 -6.82 -3.75 -6.37
CA PHE A 111 -5.93 -4.37 -5.38
C PHE A 111 -4.62 -3.59 -5.24
N ASP A 112 -3.92 -3.33 -6.34
CA ASP A 112 -2.65 -2.59 -6.32
C ASP A 112 -2.82 -1.18 -5.73
N TYR A 113 -3.89 -0.49 -6.14
CA TYR A 113 -4.16 0.85 -5.64
C TYR A 113 -4.55 0.85 -4.15
N SER A 114 -5.22 -0.20 -3.65
CA SER A 114 -5.53 -0.34 -2.23
C SER A 114 -4.26 -0.48 -1.37
N LEU A 115 -3.25 -1.22 -1.85
CA LEU A 115 -1.95 -1.36 -1.21
C LEU A 115 -1.15 -0.04 -1.27
N LEU A 116 -1.18 0.61 -2.43
CA LEU A 116 -0.54 1.91 -2.61
C LEU A 116 -1.12 2.92 -1.63
N LEU A 117 -2.45 3.05 -1.57
CA LEU A 117 -3.14 4.01 -0.71
C LEU A 117 -2.83 3.76 0.77
N SER A 118 -2.90 2.50 1.20
CA SER A 118 -2.67 2.12 2.60
C SER A 118 -1.25 2.38 3.09
N SER A 119 -0.24 2.18 2.23
CA SER A 119 1.14 2.57 2.54
C SER A 119 1.35 4.09 2.50
N SER A 120 0.79 4.77 1.50
CA SER A 120 0.96 6.22 1.29
C SER A 120 0.42 7.07 2.43
N MET A 121 -0.58 6.61 3.20
CA MET A 121 -1.11 7.36 4.34
C MET A 121 -0.05 7.66 5.41
N TYR A 122 0.95 6.81 5.58
CA TYR A 122 2.08 7.07 6.48
C TYR A 122 2.95 8.24 5.99
N GLY A 123 3.17 8.34 4.68
CA GLY A 123 3.86 9.47 4.06
C GLY A 123 3.05 10.76 4.15
N ILE A 124 1.76 10.70 3.82
CA ILE A 124 0.85 11.86 3.82
C ILE A 124 0.68 12.41 5.24
N SER A 125 0.51 11.57 6.26
CA SER A 125 0.41 12.05 7.65
C SER A 125 1.71 12.75 8.11
N GLY A 126 2.87 12.27 7.65
CA GLY A 126 4.16 12.92 7.86
C GLY A 126 4.28 14.27 7.16
N ILE A 127 3.91 14.34 5.87
CA ILE A 127 3.90 15.58 5.06
C ILE A 127 2.99 16.63 5.69
N TRP A 128 1.77 16.22 6.08
CA TRP A 128 0.82 17.10 6.78
C TRP A 128 1.43 17.69 8.05
N GLY A 129 2.15 16.86 8.81
CA GLY A 129 2.89 17.29 9.99
C GLY A 129 3.97 18.34 9.69
N LEU A 130 4.72 18.17 8.60
CA LEU A 130 5.74 19.13 8.17
C LEU A 130 5.13 20.46 7.70
N ALA A 131 4.03 20.39 6.95
CA ALA A 131 3.30 21.56 6.48
C ALA A 131 2.75 22.38 7.65
N ARG A 132 2.10 21.74 8.63
CA ARG A 132 1.62 22.42 9.85
C ARG A 132 2.73 23.04 10.70
N ALA A 133 3.92 22.44 10.69
CA ALA A 133 5.08 22.99 11.38
C ALA A 133 5.80 24.11 10.60
N GLY A 134 5.27 24.56 9.46
CA GLY A 134 5.89 25.58 8.61
C GLY A 134 7.20 25.14 7.94
N LYS A 135 7.52 23.84 7.97
CA LYS A 135 8.77 23.27 7.44
C LYS A 135 8.69 22.90 5.96
N LEU A 136 7.52 23.05 5.36
CA LEU A 136 7.23 22.73 3.98
C LEU A 136 6.23 23.75 3.43
N SER A 137 6.47 24.27 2.23
CA SER A 137 5.53 25.16 1.55
C SER A 137 4.26 24.38 1.16
N ALA A 138 3.12 25.09 1.01
CA ALA A 138 1.86 24.47 0.59
C ALA A 138 2.00 23.75 -0.76
N ALA A 139 2.63 24.41 -1.74
CA ALA A 139 2.91 23.81 -3.06
C ALA A 139 3.80 22.56 -2.95
N GLY A 140 4.85 22.60 -2.11
CA GLY A 140 5.71 21.45 -1.88
C GLY A 140 4.98 20.28 -1.21
N ALA A 141 4.07 20.56 -0.28
CA ALA A 141 3.23 19.55 0.35
C ALA A 141 2.28 18.88 -0.65
N VAL A 142 1.60 19.66 -1.50
CA VAL A 142 0.72 19.13 -2.55
C VAL A 142 1.50 18.24 -3.52
N LEU A 143 2.65 18.71 -4.02
CA LEU A 143 3.48 17.94 -4.93
C LEU A 143 3.88 16.59 -4.32
N LEU A 144 4.37 16.59 -3.08
CA LEU A 144 4.80 15.37 -2.40
C LEU A 144 3.62 14.42 -2.15
N ILE A 145 2.43 14.93 -1.83
CA ILE A 145 1.21 14.11 -1.68
C ILE A 145 0.82 13.48 -3.03
N VAL A 146 0.82 14.25 -4.11
CA VAL A 146 0.53 13.71 -5.47
C VAL A 146 1.55 12.63 -5.83
N CYS A 147 2.84 12.86 -5.59
CA CYS A 147 3.87 11.84 -5.81
C CYS A 147 3.62 10.57 -4.98
N GLN A 148 3.07 10.66 -3.77
CA GLN A 148 2.71 9.47 -2.98
C GLN A 148 1.57 8.66 -3.59
N LEU A 149 0.78 9.22 -4.50
CA LEU A 149 -0.37 8.55 -5.13
C LEU A 149 -0.08 7.99 -6.52
N LEU A 150 1.11 8.26 -7.05
CA LEU A 150 1.52 7.82 -8.39
C LEU A 150 2.46 6.62 -8.28
N PHE A 151 2.14 5.55 -8.98
CA PHE A 151 2.96 4.34 -9.04
C PHE A 151 4.40 4.65 -9.45
N VAL A 152 5.39 3.98 -8.86
CA VAL A 152 6.84 4.22 -9.02
C VAL A 152 7.32 5.52 -8.37
N ALA A 153 6.64 6.64 -8.66
CA ALA A 153 6.95 7.94 -8.06
C ALA A 153 6.76 7.93 -6.54
N ASP A 154 5.84 7.11 -6.05
CA ASP A 154 5.55 6.92 -4.62
C ASP A 154 6.75 6.35 -3.85
N VAL A 155 7.43 5.33 -4.42
CA VAL A 155 8.63 4.73 -3.83
C VAL A 155 9.75 5.77 -3.78
N VAL A 156 9.99 6.47 -4.89
CA VAL A 156 11.02 7.52 -4.97
C VAL A 156 10.73 8.64 -3.96
N CYS A 157 9.48 9.06 -3.88
CA CYS A 157 9.02 10.06 -2.92
C CYS A 157 9.22 9.60 -1.47
N ALA A 158 8.90 8.34 -1.15
CA ALA A 158 9.06 7.79 0.19
C ALA A 158 10.55 7.72 0.62
N VAL A 159 11.42 7.28 -0.29
CA VAL A 159 12.88 7.28 -0.06
C VAL A 159 13.38 8.70 0.14
N TYR A 160 12.98 9.64 -0.73
CA TYR A 160 13.34 11.06 -0.61
C TYR A 160 12.92 11.64 0.74
N LEU A 161 11.68 11.43 1.17
CA LEU A 161 11.16 11.92 2.46
C LEU A 161 11.95 11.36 3.64
N TYR A 162 12.25 10.06 3.64
CA TYR A 162 13.04 9.43 4.68
C TYR A 162 14.48 9.98 4.73
N CYS A 163 15.15 10.10 3.58
CA CYS A 163 16.51 10.63 3.52
C CYS A 163 16.59 12.11 3.92
N ARG A 164 15.64 12.92 3.46
CA ARG A 164 15.65 14.38 3.64
C ARG A 164 15.20 14.82 5.02
N PHE A 165 14.11 14.22 5.52
CA PHE A 165 13.45 14.64 6.75
C PHE A 165 13.61 13.63 7.89
N GLY A 166 13.98 12.37 7.59
CA GLY A 166 14.26 11.36 8.60
C GLY A 166 15.63 11.50 9.29
N LYS A 167 16.56 12.30 8.76
CA LYS A 167 17.85 12.59 9.43
C LYS A 167 17.89 13.92 10.18
N ARG A 168 16.93 14.83 9.94
CA ARG A 168 16.97 16.22 10.43
C ARG A 168 16.07 16.51 11.64
N PHE A 169 15.24 15.56 12.06
CA PHE A 169 14.26 15.73 13.14
C PHE A 169 14.16 14.49 14.05
N GLY A 170 15.26 13.75 14.19
CA GLY A 170 15.43 12.69 15.18
C GLY A 170 16.12 13.23 16.42
#